data_AF-A0A971BRL4-F1
#
_entry.id   AF-A0A971BRL4-F1
#
_cell.length_a   1.000
_cell.length_b   1.000
_cell.length_c   1.000
_cell.angle_alpha   90.00
_cell.angle_beta   90.00
_cell.angle_gamma   90.00
#
_symmetry.space_group_name_H-M   'P 1'
#
loop_
_entity.id
_entity.type
_entity.pdbx_description
1 polymer ?
#
loop_
_entity_poly.entity_id
_entity_poly.type
_entity_poly.pdbx_seq_one_letter_code
_entity_poly.pdbx_strand_id
1 'polypeptide(L)'
;MNRTTAPRELDPNAIPAPSEFPRIRAYLRFYKVTSWITGILLLLLVVEMVLKYAWNLEIELGGPFGLLALVPDGTVTAINLSRWILIVHGWFYVIYLIACYLVWQKMKWELGWLLALAGGGVVPFLSFITEWLMSRRTERQLAEYRAYWDAVGDEEERLAEVEASLTDEERAALDAEVAEELRRRDGEG
;
A
#
# COMPACT_ATOMS: atom_id res chain seq x y z
N MET A 1 10.25 22.80 24.73
CA MET A 1 8.99 22.24 24.18
C MET A 1 9.27 20.80 23.80
N ASN A 2 9.32 19.89 24.78
CA ASN A 2 9.68 18.50 24.59
C ASN A 2 8.41 17.69 24.31
N ARG A 3 8.23 17.23 23.06
CA ARG A 3 7.34 16.10 22.79
C ARG A 3 8.04 14.86 23.32
N THR A 4 7.68 14.45 24.55
CA THR A 4 7.82 13.07 24.98
C THR A 4 6.99 12.23 24.02
N THR A 5 7.64 11.61 23.04
CA THR A 5 7.04 10.56 22.22
C THR A 5 6.86 9.35 23.12
N ALA A 6 5.77 9.31 23.89
CA ALA A 6 5.26 8.03 24.35
C ALA A 6 5.12 7.14 23.09
N PRO A 7 5.58 5.87 23.11
CA PRO A 7 5.22 4.95 22.04
C PRO A 7 3.71 5.03 21.93
N ARG A 8 3.18 5.34 20.74
CA ARG A 8 1.74 5.27 20.48
C ARG A 8 1.33 3.90 21.02
N GLU A 9 0.48 3.86 22.03
CA GLU A 9 -0.09 2.61 22.52
C GLU A 9 -0.78 1.97 21.32
N LEU A 10 -0.10 1.00 20.72
CA LEU A 10 -0.57 0.34 19.52
C LEU A 10 -1.65 -0.60 20.02
N ASP A 11 -2.91 -0.30 19.67
CA ASP A 11 -4.01 -1.23 19.91
C ASP A 11 -3.59 -2.62 19.36
N PRO A 12 -3.45 -3.65 20.22
CA PRO A 12 -3.02 -4.98 19.79
C PRO A 12 -3.91 -5.55 18.68
N ASN A 13 -5.19 -5.18 18.65
CA ASN A 13 -6.15 -5.60 17.61
C ASN A 13 -5.99 -4.83 16.28
N ALA A 14 -5.23 -3.73 16.28
CA ALA A 14 -4.91 -2.97 15.09
C ALA A 14 -3.67 -3.49 14.36
N ILE A 15 -2.87 -4.36 15.00
CA ILE A 15 -1.61 -4.89 14.45
C ILE A 15 -1.91 -6.18 13.67
N PRO A 16 -1.57 -6.25 12.37
CA PRO A 16 -1.73 -7.48 11.60
C PRO A 16 -0.79 -8.58 12.12
N ALA A 17 -1.23 -9.83 12.06
CA ALA A 17 -0.45 -10.98 12.49
C ALA A 17 0.83 -11.14 11.64
N PRO A 18 1.93 -11.72 12.17
CA PRO A 18 3.19 -11.89 11.44
C PRO A 18 3.02 -12.71 10.15
N SER A 19 2.09 -13.67 10.16
CA SER A 19 1.72 -14.51 9.02
C SER A 19 1.12 -13.72 7.85
N GLU A 20 0.57 -12.52 8.08
CA GLU A 20 0.02 -11.66 7.05
C GLU A 20 1.08 -10.76 6.37
N PHE A 21 2.26 -10.60 6.96
CA PHE A 21 3.30 -9.70 6.46
C PHE A 21 3.74 -10.01 5.01
N PRO A 22 3.93 -11.28 4.59
CA PRO A 22 4.27 -11.60 3.21
C PRO A 22 3.16 -11.16 2.23
N ARG A 23 1.89 -11.27 2.65
CA ARG A 23 0.74 -10.90 1.83
C ARG A 23 0.63 -9.38 1.67
N ILE A 24 0.86 -8.63 2.75
CA ILE A 24 0.93 -7.15 2.71
C ILE A 24 2.03 -6.71 1.74
N ARG A 25 3.22 -7.32 1.81
CA ARG A 25 4.31 -7.04 0.87
C ARG A 25 3.93 -7.34 -0.58
N ALA A 26 3.19 -8.42 -0.83
CA ALA A 26 2.72 -8.76 -2.17
C ALA A 26 1.74 -7.70 -2.72
N TYR A 27 0.78 -7.24 -1.91
CA TYR A 27 -0.14 -6.17 -2.31
C TYR A 27 0.59 -4.86 -2.60
N LEU A 28 1.63 -4.53 -1.82
CA LEU A 28 2.43 -3.33 -2.07
C LEU A 28 3.21 -3.41 -3.38
N ARG A 29 3.79 -4.57 -3.70
CA ARG A 29 4.45 -4.77 -5.00
C ARG A 29 3.45 -4.67 -6.14
N PHE A 30 2.28 -5.28 -6.00
CA PHE A 30 1.20 -5.21 -6.99
C PHE A 30 0.73 -3.77 -7.23
N TYR A 31 0.54 -3.00 -6.14
CA TYR A 31 0.25 -1.58 -6.20
C TYR A 31 1.35 -0.80 -6.93
N LYS A 32 2.64 -1.02 -6.60
CA LYS A 32 3.76 -0.33 -7.26
C LYS A 32 3.80 -0.58 -8.76
N VAL A 33 3.66 -1.83 -9.17
CA VAL A 33 3.67 -2.22 -10.59
C VAL A 33 2.51 -1.57 -11.34
N THR A 34 1.30 -1.67 -10.80
CA THR A 34 0.11 -1.09 -11.43
C THR A 34 0.20 0.44 -11.48
N SER A 35 0.67 1.09 -10.40
CA SER A 35 0.90 2.54 -10.36
C SER A 35 1.88 3.01 -11.44
N TRP A 36 3.01 2.32 -11.61
CA TRP A 36 4.00 2.65 -12.63
C TRP A 36 3.43 2.52 -14.04
N ILE A 37 2.73 1.42 -14.33
CA ILE A 37 2.11 1.21 -15.65
C ILE A 37 1.09 2.31 -15.94
N THR A 38 0.17 2.57 -15.01
CA THR A 38 -0.89 3.57 -15.18
C THR A 38 -0.31 4.97 -15.32
N GLY A 39 0.73 5.32 -14.54
CA GLY A 39 1.41 6.61 -14.61
C GLY A 39 2.16 6.83 -15.92
N ILE A 40 2.84 5.80 -16.44
CA ILE A 40 3.53 5.86 -17.74
C ILE A 40 2.51 6.05 -18.88
N LEU A 41 1.41 5.28 -18.87
CA LEU A 41 0.35 5.43 -19.87
C LEU A 41 -0.28 6.83 -19.83
N LEU A 42 -0.48 7.39 -18.64
CA LEU A 42 -0.98 8.75 -18.48
C LEU A 42 0.00 9.79 -19.04
N LEU A 43 1.31 9.62 -18.81
CA LEU A 43 2.33 10.51 -19.39
C LEU A 43 2.37 10.41 -20.92
N LEU A 44 2.24 9.21 -21.48
CA LEU A 44 2.15 9.02 -22.94
C LEU A 44 0.92 9.73 -23.51
N LEU A 45 -0.24 9.62 -22.86
CA LEU A 45 -1.44 10.36 -23.24
C LEU A 45 -1.22 11.87 -23.20
N VAL A 46 -0.54 12.39 -22.16
CA VAL A 46 -0.23 13.82 -22.08
C VAL A 46 0.67 14.26 -23.24
N VAL A 47 1.69 13.47 -23.58
CA VAL A 47 2.55 13.76 -24.74
C VAL A 47 1.75 13.77 -26.04
N GLU A 48 0.87 12.79 -26.24
CA GLU A 48 0.00 12.74 -27.42
C GLU A 48 -1.01 13.89 -27.48
N MET A 49 -1.57 14.31 -26.34
CA MET A 49 -2.43 15.50 -26.29
C MET A 49 -1.64 16.76 -26.68
N VAL A 50 -0.40 16.90 -26.23
CA VAL A 50 0.45 18.02 -26.65
C VAL A 50 0.71 17.97 -28.16
N LEU A 51 1.07 16.82 -28.73
CA LEU A 51 1.28 16.68 -30.17
C LEU A 51 0.01 16.98 -30.97
N LYS A 52 -1.14 16.47 -30.52
CA LYS A 52 -2.42 16.66 -31.18
C LYS A 52 -2.88 18.12 -31.12
N TYR A 53 -2.84 18.76 -29.96
CA TYR A 53 -3.37 20.12 -29.82
C TYR A 53 -2.37 21.22 -30.22
N ALA A 54 -1.06 21.01 -30.05
CA ALA A 54 -0.06 22.02 -30.43
C ALA A 54 0.37 21.92 -31.90
N TRP A 55 0.49 20.71 -32.44
CA TRP A 55 0.98 20.46 -33.80
C TRP A 55 -0.04 19.79 -34.74
N ASN A 56 -1.24 19.44 -34.26
CA ASN A 56 -2.24 18.69 -35.05
C ASN A 56 -1.71 17.37 -35.61
N LEU A 57 -0.87 16.69 -34.82
CA LEU A 57 -0.27 15.39 -35.15
C LEU A 57 -0.85 14.29 -34.27
N GLU A 58 -1.10 13.14 -34.87
CA GLU A 58 -1.48 11.89 -34.22
C GLU A 58 -0.41 10.82 -34.44
N ILE A 59 -0.29 9.91 -33.46
CA ILE A 59 0.59 8.76 -33.57
C ILE A 59 -0.20 7.59 -34.18
N GLU A 60 0.24 7.15 -35.35
CA GLU A 60 -0.25 5.96 -36.04
C GLU A 60 0.74 4.80 -35.86
N LEU A 61 0.20 3.62 -35.55
CA LEU A 61 0.96 2.37 -35.46
C LEU A 61 0.60 1.46 -36.64
N GLY A 62 1.62 0.95 -37.35
CA GLY A 62 1.44 0.00 -38.46
C GLY A 62 0.81 0.59 -39.72
N GLY A 63 1.01 1.90 -39.94
CA GLY A 63 0.48 2.63 -41.08
C GLY A 63 1.36 2.56 -42.34
N PRO A 64 0.94 3.23 -43.43
CA PRO A 64 1.69 3.27 -44.70
C PRO A 64 3.10 3.85 -44.57
N PHE A 65 3.33 4.67 -43.53
CA PHE A 65 4.58 5.39 -43.28
C PHE A 65 5.54 4.64 -42.34
N GLY A 66 5.21 3.41 -41.91
CA GLY A 66 6.07 2.56 -41.09
C GLY A 66 5.40 2.04 -39.82
N LEU A 67 6.18 1.43 -38.93
CA LEU A 67 5.67 0.84 -37.68
C LEU A 67 5.13 1.90 -36.72
N LEU A 68 5.82 3.03 -36.57
CA LEU A 68 5.40 4.20 -35.77
C LEU A 68 5.55 5.45 -36.64
N ALA A 69 4.45 6.16 -36.89
CA ALA A 69 4.44 7.36 -37.72
C ALA A 69 3.64 8.49 -37.07
N LEU A 70 4.08 9.74 -37.31
CA LEU A 70 3.32 10.93 -36.97
C LEU A 70 2.55 11.36 -38.22
N VAL A 71 1.23 11.32 -38.13
CA VAL A 71 0.33 11.68 -39.23
C VAL A 71 -0.56 12.85 -38.81
N PRO A 72 -0.99 13.71 -39.75
CA PRO A 72 -1.93 14.79 -39.45
C PRO A 72 -3.23 14.27 -38.81
N ASP A 73 -3.82 15.05 -37.91
CA ASP A 73 -5.06 14.69 -37.23
C ASP A 73 -6.18 14.33 -38.22
N GLY A 74 -6.86 13.21 -37.96
CA GLY A 74 -7.93 12.69 -38.82
C GLY A 74 -7.47 11.92 -40.07
N THR A 75 -6.16 11.74 -40.26
CA THR A 75 -5.60 10.97 -41.40
C THR A 75 -5.13 9.56 -41.03
N VAL A 76 -5.38 9.11 -39.80
CA VAL A 76 -5.03 7.75 -39.35
C VAL A 76 -5.83 6.70 -40.14
N THR A 77 -5.10 5.80 -40.80
CA THR A 77 -5.64 4.74 -41.66
C THR A 77 -5.58 3.36 -41.02
N ALA A 78 -4.62 3.14 -40.13
CA ALA A 78 -4.39 1.88 -39.42
C ALA A 78 -4.80 2.00 -37.95
N ILE A 79 -3.84 1.89 -37.02
CA ILE A 79 -4.10 1.86 -35.58
C ILE A 79 -3.78 3.22 -34.98
N ASN A 80 -4.81 3.92 -34.46
CA ASN A 80 -4.61 5.15 -33.70
C ASN A 80 -4.06 4.80 -32.31
N LEU A 81 -2.77 5.07 -32.08
CA LEU A 81 -2.08 4.65 -30.86
C LEU A 81 -2.70 5.31 -29.62
N SER A 82 -3.08 6.59 -29.72
CA SER A 82 -3.66 7.34 -28.59
C SER A 82 -4.94 6.74 -28.06
N ARG A 83 -5.82 6.28 -28.97
CA ARG A 83 -7.06 5.61 -28.58
C ARG A 83 -6.80 4.33 -27.82
N TRP A 84 -5.81 3.54 -28.27
CA TRP A 84 -5.45 2.30 -27.59
C TRP A 84 -4.78 2.55 -26.25
N ILE A 85 -3.87 3.53 -26.15
CA ILE A 85 -3.27 3.92 -24.87
C ILE A 85 -4.36 4.37 -23.90
N LEU A 86 -5.36 5.14 -24.35
CA LEU A 86 -6.50 5.54 -23.52
C LEU A 86 -7.31 4.35 -22.99
N ILE A 87 -7.65 3.39 -23.86
CA ILE A 87 -8.39 2.19 -23.46
C ILE A 87 -7.59 1.37 -22.45
N VAL A 88 -6.30 1.12 -22.74
CA VAL A 88 -5.42 0.34 -21.86
C VAL A 88 -5.21 1.05 -20.52
N HIS A 89 -5.01 2.37 -20.53
CA HIS A 89 -4.91 3.18 -19.32
C HIS A 89 -6.17 3.04 -18.45
N GLY A 90 -7.35 3.15 -19.04
CA GLY A 90 -8.62 3.01 -18.30
C GLY A 90 -8.72 1.67 -17.56
N TRP A 91 -8.37 0.56 -18.21
CA TRP A 91 -8.37 -0.76 -17.58
C TRP A 91 -7.31 -0.90 -16.48
N PHE A 92 -6.08 -0.44 -16.75
CA PHE A 92 -5.01 -0.46 -15.74
C PHE A 92 -5.33 0.46 -14.55
N TYR A 93 -6.04 1.56 -14.77
CA TYR A 93 -6.52 2.44 -13.71
C TYR A 93 -7.52 1.74 -12.79
N VAL A 94 -8.45 0.92 -13.32
CA VAL A 94 -9.35 0.12 -12.47
C VAL A 94 -8.56 -0.87 -11.61
N ILE A 95 -7.58 -1.57 -12.19
CA ILE A 95 -6.72 -2.50 -11.46
C ILE A 95 -5.93 -1.76 -10.37
N TYR A 96 -5.41 -0.57 -10.70
CA TYR A 96 -4.73 0.31 -9.77
C TYR A 96 -5.64 0.73 -8.60
N LEU A 97 -6.89 1.11 -8.86
CA LEU A 97 -7.85 1.45 -7.82
C LEU A 97 -8.14 0.29 -6.87
N ILE A 98 -8.25 -0.93 -7.41
CA ILE A 98 -8.40 -2.14 -6.58
C ILE A 98 -7.16 -2.32 -5.68
N ALA A 99 -5.96 -2.13 -6.22
CA ALA A 99 -4.73 -2.20 -5.42
C ALA A 99 -4.69 -1.12 -4.32
N CYS A 100 -5.10 0.11 -4.63
CA CYS A 100 -5.24 1.21 -3.66
C CYS A 100 -6.21 0.83 -2.54
N TYR A 101 -7.36 0.27 -2.90
CA TYR A 101 -8.39 -0.13 -1.95
C TYR A 101 -7.92 -1.26 -1.02
N LEU A 102 -7.26 -2.29 -1.57
CA LEU A 102 -6.71 -3.39 -0.77
C LEU A 102 -5.67 -2.92 0.24
N VAL A 103 -4.78 -2.04 -0.18
CA VAL A 103 -3.80 -1.39 0.69
C VAL A 103 -4.51 -0.58 1.76
N TRP A 104 -5.47 0.26 1.38
CA TRP A 104 -6.20 1.13 2.29
C TRP A 104 -6.95 0.33 3.37
N GLN A 105 -7.65 -0.75 2.98
CA GLN A 105 -8.32 -1.64 3.93
C GLN A 105 -7.33 -2.29 4.92
N LYS A 106 -6.17 -2.75 4.43
CA LYS A 106 -5.18 -3.45 5.28
C LYS A 106 -4.44 -2.50 6.22
N MET A 107 -4.15 -1.28 5.77
CA MET A 107 -3.44 -0.30 6.58
C MET A 107 -4.36 0.53 7.50
N LYS A 108 -5.69 0.37 7.37
CA LYS A 108 -6.73 1.08 8.13
C LYS A 108 -6.54 2.60 8.14
N TRP A 109 -6.19 3.16 6.98
CA TRP A 109 -5.96 4.61 6.86
C TRP A 109 -7.27 5.40 6.71
N GLU A 110 -7.21 6.70 6.99
CA GLU A 110 -8.34 7.61 6.76
C GLU A 110 -8.71 7.67 5.27
N LEU A 111 -9.98 7.93 4.97
CA LEU A 111 -10.50 7.93 3.59
C LEU A 111 -9.77 8.94 2.68
N GLY A 112 -9.28 10.05 3.22
CA GLY A 112 -8.50 11.04 2.47
C GLY A 112 -7.25 10.44 1.81
N TRP A 113 -6.67 9.40 2.41
CA TRP A 113 -5.53 8.69 1.81
C TRP A 113 -5.92 7.84 0.62
N LEU A 114 -7.10 7.22 0.64
CA LEU A 114 -7.61 6.50 -0.52
C LEU A 114 -7.79 7.44 -1.71
N LEU A 115 -8.32 8.65 -1.46
CA LEU A 115 -8.49 9.67 -2.50
C LEU A 115 -7.14 10.19 -3.01
N ALA A 116 -6.17 10.42 -2.11
CA ALA A 116 -4.82 10.81 -2.51
C ALA A 116 -4.14 9.74 -3.37
N LEU A 117 -4.27 8.46 -2.99
CA LEU A 117 -3.78 7.32 -3.77
C LEU A 117 -4.49 7.25 -5.13
N ALA A 118 -5.83 7.29 -5.15
CA ALA A 118 -6.60 7.26 -6.40
C ALA A 118 -6.22 8.41 -7.34
N GLY A 119 -6.03 9.62 -6.80
CA GLY A 119 -5.60 10.80 -7.55
C GLY A 119 -4.27 10.61 -8.27
N GLY A 120 -3.38 9.77 -7.74
CA GLY A 120 -2.11 9.41 -8.39
C GLY A 120 -2.28 8.79 -9.78
N GLY A 121 -3.42 8.16 -10.10
CA GLY A 121 -3.67 7.60 -11.44
C GLY A 121 -4.31 8.57 -12.44
N VAL A 122 -4.78 9.74 -11.99
CA VAL A 122 -5.53 10.71 -12.81
C VAL A 122 -4.71 11.97 -13.08
N VAL A 123 -3.96 12.42 -12.08
CA VAL A 123 -3.17 13.65 -12.19
C VAL A 123 -1.76 13.31 -12.67
N PRO A 124 -1.32 13.83 -13.83
CA PRO A 124 0.03 13.63 -14.32
C PRO A 124 1.05 14.02 -13.26
N PHE A 125 2.14 13.27 -13.16
CA PHE A 125 3.22 13.46 -12.17
C PHE A 125 2.84 13.17 -10.71
N LEU A 126 1.55 13.20 -10.34
CA LEU A 126 1.11 12.90 -8.98
C LEU A 126 1.37 11.43 -8.61
N SER A 127 1.38 10.52 -9.58
CA SER A 127 1.72 9.09 -9.37
C SER A 127 3.06 8.93 -8.65
N PHE A 128 4.07 9.74 -9.00
CA PHE A 128 5.39 9.70 -8.38
C PHE A 128 5.36 10.19 -6.94
N ILE A 129 4.60 11.25 -6.67
CA ILE A 129 4.43 11.78 -5.32
C ILE A 129 3.70 10.78 -4.43
N THR A 130 2.62 10.18 -4.95
CA THR A 130 1.84 9.17 -4.22
C THR A 130 2.67 7.93 -3.93
N GLU A 131 3.50 7.48 -4.88
CA GLU A 131 4.42 6.36 -4.66
C GLU A 131 5.40 6.68 -3.53
N TRP A 132 6.02 7.86 -3.55
CA TRP A 132 7.01 8.25 -2.55
C TRP A 132 6.41 8.36 -1.14
N LEU A 133 5.24 8.99 -1.02
CA LEU A 133 4.50 9.12 0.25
C LEU A 133 4.08 7.75 0.79
N MET A 134 3.54 6.92 -0.10
CA MET A 134 3.03 5.59 0.21
C MET A 134 4.15 4.67 0.72
N SER A 135 5.24 4.56 -0.05
CA SER A 135 6.38 3.72 0.28
C SER A 135 6.95 4.06 1.66
N ARG A 136 7.20 5.35 1.93
CA ARG A 136 7.71 5.80 3.23
C ARG A 136 6.78 5.48 4.40
N ARG A 137 5.48 5.72 4.23
CA ARG A 137 4.50 5.49 5.30
C ARG A 137 4.37 4.01 5.62
N THR A 138 4.27 3.19 4.58
CA THR A 138 4.08 1.76 4.75
C THR A 138 5.34 1.08 5.28
N GLU A 139 6.52 1.47 4.83
CA GLU A 139 7.78 0.96 5.40
C GLU A 139 7.88 1.29 6.89
N ARG A 140 7.53 2.52 7.29
CA ARG A 140 7.51 2.91 8.70
C ARG A 140 6.54 2.05 9.51
N GLN A 141 5.31 1.86 9.02
CA GLN A 141 4.32 1.04 9.74
C GLN A 141 4.70 -0.45 9.78
N LEU A 142 5.27 -1.01 8.72
CA LEU A 142 5.76 -2.39 8.75
C LEU A 142 6.92 -2.57 9.72
N ALA A 143 7.78 -1.55 9.86
CA ALA A 143 8.86 -1.56 10.85
C ALA A 143 8.30 -1.49 12.29
N GLU A 144 7.31 -0.63 12.54
CA GLU A 144 6.59 -0.55 13.82
C GLU A 144 5.92 -1.89 14.17
N TYR A 145 5.20 -2.50 13.23
CA TYR A 145 4.57 -3.80 13.45
C TYR A 145 5.58 -4.92 13.69
N ARG A 146 6.69 -4.93 12.97
CA ARG A 146 7.76 -5.91 13.19
C ARG A 146 8.36 -5.78 14.59
N ALA A 147 8.74 -4.56 14.99
CA ALA A 147 9.33 -4.31 16.30
C ALA A 147 8.39 -4.71 17.45
N TYR A 148 7.07 -4.53 17.29
CA TYR A 148 6.09 -5.00 18.24
C TYR A 148 6.13 -6.53 18.40
N TRP A 149 6.07 -7.28 17.29
CA TRP A 149 6.06 -8.74 17.35
C TRP A 149 7.40 -9.33 17.81
N ASP A 150 8.51 -8.67 17.49
CA ASP A 150 9.83 -9.08 18.00
C ASP A 150 9.87 -8.93 19.54
N ALA A 151 9.37 -7.81 20.08
CA ALA A 151 9.29 -7.59 21.53
C ALA A 151 8.34 -8.57 22.25
N VAL A 152 7.21 -8.92 21.64
CA VAL A 152 6.29 -9.94 22.18
C VAL A 152 6.96 -11.31 22.22
N GLY A 153 7.69 -11.69 21.16
CA GLY A 153 8.44 -12.95 21.12
C GLY A 153 9.52 -13.02 22.20
N ASP A 154 10.27 -11.94 22.42
CA ASP A 154 11.28 -11.85 23.47
C ASP A 154 10.66 -11.99 24.87
N GLU A 155 9.47 -11.43 25.10
CA GLU A 155 8.75 -11.56 26.37
C GLU A 155 8.23 -12.99 26.58
N GLU A 156 7.69 -13.64 25.56
CA GLU A 156 7.28 -15.05 25.61
C GLU A 156 8.45 -15.97 25.94
N GLU A 157 9.63 -15.76 25.33
CA GLU A 157 10.85 -16.52 25.64
C GLU A 157 11.28 -16.34 27.10
N ARG A 158 11.28 -15.09 27.59
CA ARG A 158 11.61 -14.80 28.99
C ARG A 158 10.60 -15.39 29.98
N LEU A 159 9.32 -15.36 29.65
CA LEU A 159 8.28 -15.99 30.47
C LEU A 159 8.45 -17.51 30.51
N ALA A 160 8.77 -18.14 29.36
CA ALA A 160 9.05 -19.56 29.30
C ALA A 160 10.30 -19.94 30.11
N GLU A 161 11.36 -19.11 30.08
CA GLU A 161 12.54 -19.30 30.93
C GLU A 161 12.20 -19.20 32.43
N VAL A 162 11.41 -18.19 32.82
CA VAL A 162 10.94 -18.01 34.20
C VAL A 162 10.08 -19.20 34.61
N GLU A 163 9.09 -19.58 33.82
CA GLU A 163 8.21 -20.71 34.09
C GLU A 163 8.98 -22.04 34.19
N ALA A 164 10.00 -22.23 33.35
CA ALA A 164 10.89 -23.38 33.41
C ALA A 164 11.80 -23.38 34.65
N SER A 165 12.08 -22.20 35.22
CA SER A 165 12.84 -22.07 36.47
C SER A 165 12.01 -22.30 37.73
N LEU A 166 10.69 -22.20 37.64
CA LEU A 166 9.76 -22.39 38.76
C LEU A 166 9.54 -23.88 39.04
N THR A 167 9.42 -24.21 40.33
CA THR A 167 8.93 -25.52 40.75
C THR A 167 7.42 -25.67 40.49
N ASP A 168 6.92 -26.90 40.46
CA ASP A 168 5.49 -27.18 40.21
C ASP A 168 4.58 -26.51 41.26
N GLU A 169 5.04 -26.39 42.50
CA GLU A 169 4.30 -25.73 43.60
C GLU A 169 4.24 -24.20 43.41
N GLU A 170 5.35 -23.58 43.01
CA GLU A 170 5.42 -22.15 42.72
C GLU A 170 4.59 -21.76 41.49
N ARG A 171 4.59 -22.60 40.45
CA ARG A 171 3.76 -22.39 39.25
C ARG A 171 2.27 -22.42 39.59
N ALA A 172 1.84 -23.42 40.37
CA ALA A 172 0.45 -23.55 40.80
C ALA A 172 -0.01 -22.37 41.67
N ALA A 173 0.88 -21.83 42.52
CA ALA A 173 0.59 -20.64 43.32
C ALA A 173 0.44 -19.38 42.43
N LEU A 174 1.33 -19.20 41.45
CA LEU A 174 1.28 -18.08 40.50
C LEU A 174 0.00 -18.11 39.65
N ASP A 175 -0.36 -19.28 39.12
CA ASP A 175 -1.60 -19.44 38.33
C ASP A 175 -2.84 -19.10 39.15
N ALA A 176 -2.86 -19.47 40.44
CA ALA A 176 -3.96 -19.14 41.35
C ALA A 176 -4.04 -17.63 41.63
N GLU A 177 -2.91 -16.95 41.81
CA GLU A 177 -2.83 -15.50 42.00
C GLU A 177 -3.30 -14.75 40.75
N VAL A 178 -2.81 -15.13 39.55
CA VAL A 178 -3.25 -14.55 38.27
C VAL A 178 -4.74 -14.75 38.06
N ALA A 179 -5.28 -15.93 38.37
CA ALA A 179 -6.70 -16.22 38.27
C ALA A 179 -7.56 -15.41 39.26
N GLU A 180 -7.03 -15.06 40.44
CA GLU A 180 -7.69 -14.14 41.37
C GLU A 180 -7.68 -12.69 40.85
N GLU A 181 -6.55 -12.22 40.34
CA GLU A 181 -6.41 -10.87 39.82
C GLU A 181 -7.28 -10.63 38.56
N LEU A 182 -7.39 -11.63 37.67
CA LEU A 182 -8.31 -11.57 36.53
C LEU A 182 -9.77 -11.45 36.99
N ARG A 183 -10.18 -12.23 38.00
CA ARG A 183 -11.54 -12.14 38.59
C ARG A 183 -11.79 -10.77 39.23
N ARG A 184 -10.76 -10.16 39.83
CA ARG A 184 -10.85 -8.81 40.41
C ARG A 184 -11.07 -7.74 39.33
N ARG A 185 -10.33 -7.83 38.23
CA ARG A 185 -10.47 -6.93 37.07
C ARG A 185 -11.84 -7.03 36.40
N ASP A 186 -12.37 -8.25 36.23
CA ASP A 186 -13.67 -8.49 35.59
C ASP A 186 -14.87 -8.04 36.45
N GLY A 187 -14.69 -7.89 37.76
CA GLY A 187 -15.71 -7.39 38.69
C GLY A 187 -15.74 -5.86 38.84
N GLU A 188 -14.71 -5.15 38.37
CA GLU A 188 -14.56 -3.69 38.49
C GLU A 188 -14.95 -2.93 37.19
N GLY A 189 -15.28 -3.64 36.10
CA GLY A 189 -15.69 -3.07 34.79
C GLY A 189 -17.18 -3.18 34.50
#